data_AF-A0A364JVL2-F1
#
_entry.id   AF-A0A364JVL2-F1
#
_cell.length_a   1.000
_cell.length_b   1.000
_cell.length_c   1.000
_cell.angle_alpha   90.00
_cell.angle_beta   90.00
_cell.angle_gamma   90.00
#
_symmetry.space_group_name_H-M   'P 1'
#
loop_
_entity.id
_entity.type
_entity.pdbx_description
1 polymer ?
#
loop_
_entity_poly.entity_id
_entity_poly.type
_entity_poly.pdbx_seq_one_letter_code
_entity_poly.pdbx_strand_id
1 'polypeptide(L)'
;MLECLTLLSSLPSRASADDRINVAGFYLALEGVSRHALQTATKQIMQGSLGHAFLPSPPELRQECDKIMRPILEARARDAQDKRIREEMKADQSRAKWTPESRARATAKWEAAKAQQRLDSAAEDTRHDHYDTSVEASMARLKQAAEDNGNEFDLNGLRSAPIGSFKQIGRAA
;
A
#
# COMPACT_ATOMS: atom_id res chain seq x y z
N MET A 1 -4.10 -23.82 51.15
CA MET A 1 -4.49 -23.96 49.73
C MET A 1 -3.37 -24.49 48.81
N LEU A 2 -2.09 -24.48 49.21
CA LEU A 2 -0.99 -24.99 48.38
C LEU A 2 -0.80 -26.53 48.47
N GLU A 3 -1.15 -27.16 49.60
CA GLU A 3 -0.96 -28.61 49.79
C GLU A 3 -1.96 -29.50 49.03
N CYS A 4 -3.16 -28.98 48.70
CA CYS A 4 -4.13 -29.75 47.91
C CYS A 4 -3.74 -29.84 46.42
N LEU A 5 -3.01 -28.84 45.90
CA LEU A 5 -2.55 -28.80 44.50
C LEU A 5 -1.38 -29.75 44.26
N THR A 6 -0.51 -29.95 45.25
CA THR A 6 0.63 -30.87 45.16
C THR A 6 0.20 -32.33 45.23
N LEU A 7 -0.86 -32.67 45.97
CA LEU A 7 -1.45 -34.01 45.98
C LEU A 7 -2.13 -34.40 44.65
N LEU A 8 -2.58 -33.43 43.85
CA LEU A 8 -3.09 -33.68 42.50
C LEU A 8 -1.98 -33.89 41.45
N SER A 9 -0.75 -33.44 41.73
CA SER A 9 0.39 -33.61 40.80
C SER A 9 1.01 -35.02 40.81
N SER A 10 0.67 -35.88 41.78
CA SER A 10 1.25 -37.23 41.93
C SER A 10 0.37 -38.37 41.42
N LEU A 11 -0.85 -38.09 40.93
CA LEU A 11 -1.75 -39.13 40.42
C LEU A 11 -1.65 -39.25 38.88
N PRO A 12 -1.39 -40.46 38.34
CA PRO A 12 -1.41 -40.69 36.91
C PRO A 12 -2.85 -40.88 36.45
N SER A 13 -3.65 -39.81 36.39
CA SER A 13 -4.88 -39.81 35.62
C SER A 13 -5.32 -38.39 35.29
N ARG A 14 -5.01 -37.95 34.07
CA ARG A 14 -5.68 -36.80 33.43
C ARG A 14 -7.12 -37.13 32.99
N ALA A 15 -7.62 -38.33 33.28
CA ALA A 15 -9.00 -38.73 33.04
C ALA A 15 -9.81 -38.59 34.34
N SER A 16 -10.93 -37.89 34.28
CA SER A 16 -11.97 -38.02 35.31
C SER A 16 -12.32 -39.52 35.43
N ALA A 17 -12.49 -40.01 36.66
CA ALA A 17 -12.93 -41.39 36.91
C ALA A 17 -14.34 -41.67 36.35
N ASP A 18 -15.10 -40.63 36.02
CA ASP A 18 -16.38 -40.71 35.32
C ASP A 18 -16.21 -40.35 33.83
N ASP A 19 -16.40 -41.34 32.96
CA ASP A 19 -16.36 -41.19 31.51
C ASP A 19 -17.40 -40.20 30.99
N ARG A 20 -18.54 -40.05 31.68
CA ARG A 20 -19.61 -39.13 31.26
C ARG A 20 -19.14 -37.69 31.29
N ILE A 21 -18.34 -37.33 32.29
CA ILE A 21 -17.78 -35.98 32.44
C ILE A 21 -16.75 -35.71 31.35
N ASN A 22 -15.91 -36.70 31.02
CA ASN A 22 -14.94 -36.58 29.94
C ASN A 22 -15.64 -36.35 28.59
N VAL A 23 -16.67 -37.14 28.29
CA VAL A 23 -17.47 -37.02 27.07
C VAL A 23 -18.19 -35.66 27.00
N ALA A 24 -18.79 -35.20 28.09
CA ALA A 24 -19.40 -33.88 28.17
C ALA A 24 -18.38 -32.76 27.90
N GLY A 25 -17.16 -32.89 28.42
CA GLY A 25 -16.06 -31.96 28.17
C GLY A 25 -15.70 -31.86 26.68
N PHE A 26 -15.67 -32.98 25.96
CA PHE A 26 -15.45 -32.98 24.51
C PHE A 26 -16.60 -32.33 23.74
N TYR A 27 -17.86 -32.60 24.10
CA TYR A 27 -19.00 -31.95 23.45
C TYR A 27 -18.97 -30.42 23.63
N LEU A 28 -18.65 -29.94 24.82
CA LEU A 28 -18.50 -28.51 25.09
C LEU A 28 -17.34 -27.90 24.29
N ALA A 29 -16.20 -28.59 24.22
CA ALA A 29 -15.06 -28.13 23.45
C ALA A 29 -15.37 -28.04 21.94
N LEU A 30 -16.19 -28.94 21.42
CA LEU A 30 -16.58 -29.02 20.01
C LEU A 30 -17.76 -28.10 19.64
N GLU A 31 -18.33 -27.38 20.59
CA GLU A 31 -19.42 -26.45 20.31
C GLU A 31 -18.98 -25.35 19.33
N GLY A 32 -19.72 -25.21 18.23
CA GLY A 32 -19.43 -24.23 17.16
C GLY A 32 -18.25 -24.58 16.26
N VAL A 33 -17.59 -25.73 16.45
CA VAL A 33 -16.49 -26.18 15.62
C VAL A 33 -17.01 -26.75 14.30
N SER A 34 -16.41 -26.33 13.18
CA SER A 34 -16.78 -26.88 11.87
C SER A 34 -16.27 -28.31 11.69
N ARG A 35 -17.00 -29.13 10.93
CA ARG A 35 -16.56 -30.50 10.58
C ARG A 35 -15.16 -30.53 9.96
N HIS A 36 -14.85 -29.54 9.12
CA HIS A 36 -13.54 -29.40 8.47
C HIS A 36 -12.42 -29.19 9.50
N ALA A 37 -12.65 -28.31 10.48
CA ALA A 37 -11.69 -28.04 11.54
C ALA A 37 -11.40 -29.30 12.35
N LEU A 38 -12.45 -30.03 12.74
CA LEU A 38 -12.32 -31.27 13.49
C LEU A 38 -11.54 -32.34 12.72
N GLN A 39 -11.89 -32.62 11.47
CA GLN A 39 -11.20 -33.63 10.66
C GLN A 39 -9.72 -33.29 10.44
N THR A 40 -9.43 -32.02 10.20
CA THR A 40 -8.06 -31.55 9.98
C THR A 40 -7.26 -31.56 11.28
N ALA A 41 -7.87 -31.16 12.40
CA ALA A 41 -7.25 -31.23 13.72
C ALA A 41 -6.91 -32.67 14.10
N THR A 42 -7.85 -33.61 13.93
CA THR A 42 -7.59 -35.04 14.17
C THR A 42 -6.41 -35.54 13.34
N LYS A 43 -6.34 -35.18 12.05
CA LYS A 43 -5.21 -35.58 11.19
C LYS A 43 -3.87 -34.99 11.67
N GLN A 44 -3.84 -33.71 12.06
CA GLN A 44 -2.62 -33.06 12.54
C GLN A 44 -2.16 -33.62 13.90
N ILE A 45 -3.10 -33.92 14.78
CA ILE A 45 -2.83 -34.55 16.08
C ILE A 45 -2.23 -35.94 15.89
N MET A 46 -2.78 -36.74 14.97
CA MET A 46 -2.20 -38.06 14.62
C MET A 46 -0.80 -37.95 13.98
N GLN A 47 -0.46 -36.80 13.39
CA GLN A 47 0.87 -36.50 12.87
C GLN A 47 1.82 -35.92 13.93
N GLY A 48 1.36 -35.75 15.17
CA GLY A 48 2.17 -35.28 16.29
C GLY A 48 2.14 -33.77 16.54
N SER A 49 1.09 -33.04 16.13
CA SER A 49 1.02 -31.58 16.30
C SER A 49 1.11 -31.10 17.75
N LEU A 50 0.65 -31.92 18.71
CA LEU A 50 0.62 -31.61 20.14
C LEU A 50 1.98 -31.78 20.84
N GLY A 51 2.96 -32.41 20.18
CA GLY A 51 4.29 -32.64 20.77
C GLY A 51 4.34 -33.71 21.87
N HIS A 52 3.23 -34.43 22.10
CA HIS A 52 3.17 -35.57 23.02
C HIS A 52 2.42 -36.76 22.40
N ALA A 53 2.68 -37.96 22.91
CA ALA A 53 2.05 -39.20 22.44
C ALA A 53 0.67 -39.49 23.06
N PHE A 54 0.21 -38.66 24.00
CA PHE A 54 -1.09 -38.82 24.64
C PHE A 54 -2.25 -38.33 23.76
N LEU A 55 -3.44 -38.90 24.00
CA LEU A 55 -4.69 -38.43 23.39
C LEU A 55 -4.97 -36.96 23.80
N PRO A 56 -5.48 -36.11 22.90
CA PRO A 56 -5.79 -34.72 23.24
C PRO A 56 -6.80 -34.63 24.37
N SER A 57 -6.57 -33.71 25.29
CA SER A 57 -7.62 -33.22 26.18
C SER A 57 -8.64 -32.36 25.41
N PRO A 58 -9.88 -32.20 25.89
CA PRO A 58 -10.88 -31.35 25.27
C PRO A 58 -10.40 -29.92 24.93
N PRO A 59 -9.71 -29.18 25.83
CA PRO A 59 -9.21 -27.84 25.49
C PRO A 59 -8.08 -27.85 24.43
N GLU A 60 -7.22 -28.87 24.42
CA GLU A 60 -6.17 -29.01 23.39
C GLU A 60 -6.77 -29.25 22.00
N LEU A 61 -7.81 -30.09 21.92
CA LEU A 61 -8.54 -30.32 20.66
C LEU A 61 -9.19 -29.03 20.15
N ARG A 62 -9.76 -28.22 21.05
CA ARG A 62 -10.34 -26.91 20.72
C ARG A 62 -9.28 -25.95 20.19
N GLN A 63 -8.12 -25.86 20.84
CA GLN A 63 -7.03 -24.98 20.40
C GLN A 63 -6.55 -25.31 18.99
N GLU A 64 -6.39 -26.60 18.65
CA GLU A 64 -6.00 -27.00 17.30
C GLU A 64 -7.10 -26.68 16.27
N CYS A 65 -8.36 -26.90 16.62
CA CYS A 65 -9.49 -26.51 15.76
C CYS A 65 -9.52 -25.00 15.51
N ASP A 66 -9.31 -24.18 16.54
CA ASP A 66 -9.27 -22.72 16.44
C ASP A 66 -8.07 -22.25 15.60
N LYS A 67 -6.91 -22.87 15.75
CA LYS A 67 -5.71 -22.58 14.96
C LYS A 67 -5.92 -22.84 13.46
N ILE A 68 -6.63 -23.91 13.11
CA ILE A 68 -7.00 -24.23 11.72
C ILE A 68 -8.03 -23.25 11.18
N MET A 69 -9.02 -22.87 11.98
CA MET A 69 -10.09 -21.96 11.55
C MET A 69 -9.67 -20.50 11.49
N ARG A 70 -8.70 -20.06 12.30
CA ARG A 70 -8.20 -18.69 12.37
C ARG A 70 -7.91 -18.07 10.99
N PRO A 71 -7.09 -18.67 10.09
CA PRO A 71 -6.83 -18.09 8.78
C PRO A 71 -8.10 -17.94 7.92
N ILE A 72 -9.06 -18.86 8.04
CA ILE A 72 -10.32 -18.82 7.29
C ILE A 72 -11.20 -17.67 7.81
N LEU A 73 -11.27 -17.50 9.12
CA LEU A 73 -12.03 -16.41 9.75
C LEU A 73 -11.41 -15.05 9.44
N GLU A 74 -10.08 -14.94 9.50
CA GLU A 74 -9.35 -13.72 9.13
C GLU A 74 -9.55 -13.36 7.65
N ALA A 75 -9.52 -14.34 6.74
CA ALA A 75 -9.80 -14.11 5.33
C ALA A 75 -11.22 -13.58 5.11
N ARG A 76 -12.22 -14.19 5.77
CA ARG A 76 -13.62 -13.73 5.71
C ARG A 76 -13.79 -12.32 6.28
N ALA A 77 -13.10 -12.00 7.37
CA ALA A 77 -13.14 -10.67 7.97
C ALA A 77 -12.55 -9.62 7.03
N ARG A 78 -11.42 -9.93 6.37
CA ARG A 78 -10.82 -9.08 5.34
C ARG A 78 -11.76 -8.88 4.15
N ASP A 79 -12.34 -9.94 3.61
CA ASP A 79 -13.29 -9.84 2.50
C ASP A 79 -14.51 -8.97 2.84
N ALA A 80 -14.99 -9.04 4.09
CA ALA A 80 -16.09 -8.21 4.56
C ALA A 80 -15.70 -6.73 4.66
N GLN A 81 -14.48 -6.43 5.13
CA GLN A 81 -13.95 -5.07 5.18
C GLN A 81 -13.77 -4.50 3.76
N ASP A 82 -13.18 -5.27 2.85
CA ASP A 82 -12.99 -4.88 1.45
C ASP A 82 -14.31 -4.55 0.76
N LYS A 83 -15.36 -5.35 1.02
CA LYS A 83 -16.70 -5.08 0.49
C LYS A 83 -17.24 -3.74 0.99
N ARG A 84 -17.11 -3.46 2.29
CA ARG A 84 -17.54 -2.18 2.88
C ARG A 84 -16.80 -1.00 2.25
N ILE A 85 -15.48 -1.08 2.14
CA ILE A 85 -14.67 -0.02 1.51
C ILE A 85 -15.10 0.19 0.06
N ARG A 86 -15.32 -0.88 -0.72
CA ARG A 86 -15.79 -0.75 -2.11
C ARG A 86 -17.17 -0.14 -2.21
N GLU A 87 -18.07 -0.46 -1.28
CA GLU A 87 -19.41 0.12 -1.22
C GLU A 87 -19.37 1.61 -0.87
N GLU A 88 -18.53 2.01 0.10
CA GLU A 88 -18.28 3.41 0.44
C GLU A 88 -17.68 4.18 -0.75
N MET A 89 -16.65 3.64 -1.39
CA MET A 89 -16.04 4.25 -2.57
C MET A 89 -17.04 4.41 -3.73
N LYS A 90 -17.92 3.43 -3.95
CA LYS A 90 -19.01 3.55 -4.94
C LYS A 90 -20.02 4.62 -4.54
N ALA A 91 -20.38 4.70 -3.27
CA ALA A 91 -21.29 5.72 -2.75
C ALA A 91 -20.67 7.12 -2.94
N ASP A 92 -19.40 7.30 -2.63
CA ASP A 92 -18.68 8.56 -2.80
C ASP A 92 -18.51 8.93 -4.28
N GLN A 93 -18.19 7.97 -5.16
CA GLN A 93 -18.21 8.20 -6.61
C GLN A 93 -19.59 8.64 -7.10
N SER A 94 -20.67 8.06 -6.53
CA SER A 94 -22.04 8.44 -6.90
C SER A 94 -22.43 9.83 -6.39
N ARG A 95 -21.89 10.26 -5.24
CA ARG A 95 -22.07 11.61 -4.66
C ARG A 95 -21.24 12.66 -5.39
N ALA A 96 -20.03 12.29 -5.81
CA ALA A 96 -19.14 13.10 -6.63
C ALA A 96 -19.62 13.24 -8.09
N LYS A 97 -20.85 12.79 -8.41
CA LYS A 97 -21.47 13.04 -9.71
C LYS A 97 -21.52 14.55 -9.95
N TRP A 98 -20.71 14.91 -10.92
CA TRP A 98 -20.48 16.26 -11.37
C TRP A 98 -21.80 16.98 -11.72
N THR A 99 -22.16 18.01 -10.96
CA THR A 99 -23.37 18.81 -11.22
C THR A 99 -23.20 19.66 -12.49
N PRO A 100 -24.27 19.90 -13.29
CA PRO A 100 -24.15 20.67 -14.53
C PRO A 100 -23.56 22.07 -14.31
N GLU A 101 -23.85 22.70 -13.16
CA GLU A 101 -23.29 24.00 -12.77
C GLU A 101 -21.79 23.93 -12.45
N SER A 102 -21.33 22.89 -11.74
CA SER A 102 -19.90 22.65 -11.54
C SER A 102 -19.17 22.50 -12.88
N ARG A 103 -19.88 22.01 -13.91
CA ARG A 103 -19.33 21.64 -15.24
C ARG A 103 -19.03 22.89 -16.01
N ALA A 104 -20.02 23.80 -16.02
CA ALA A 104 -19.87 25.15 -16.53
C ALA A 104 -18.74 25.93 -15.84
N ARG A 105 -18.56 25.80 -14.51
CA ARG A 105 -17.47 26.47 -13.79
C ARG A 105 -16.09 25.93 -14.20
N ALA A 106 -15.94 24.62 -14.37
CA ALA A 106 -14.67 24.05 -14.81
C ALA A 106 -14.36 24.35 -16.28
N THR A 107 -15.36 24.34 -17.17
CA THR A 107 -15.18 24.75 -18.56
C THR A 107 -14.79 26.21 -18.65
N ALA A 108 -15.46 27.11 -17.93
CA ALA A 108 -15.11 28.53 -17.90
C ALA A 108 -13.68 28.76 -17.37
N LYS A 109 -13.26 28.03 -16.33
CA LYS A 109 -11.88 28.11 -15.81
C LYS A 109 -10.87 27.60 -16.83
N TRP A 110 -11.17 26.52 -17.55
CA TRP A 110 -10.32 25.99 -18.60
C TRP A 110 -10.21 26.94 -19.79
N GLU A 111 -11.32 27.53 -20.22
CA GLU A 111 -11.36 28.53 -21.29
C GLU A 111 -10.55 29.78 -20.92
N ALA A 112 -10.69 30.26 -19.68
CA ALA A 112 -9.90 31.39 -19.18
C ALA A 112 -8.39 31.06 -19.14
N ALA A 113 -8.01 29.87 -18.66
CA ALA A 113 -6.62 29.43 -18.66
C ALA A 113 -6.05 29.31 -20.08
N LYS A 114 -6.86 28.81 -21.03
CA LYS A 114 -6.48 28.70 -22.44
C LYS A 114 -6.37 30.06 -23.12
N ALA A 115 -7.23 31.01 -22.77
CA ALA A 115 -7.14 32.39 -23.24
C ALA A 115 -5.86 33.06 -22.72
N GLN A 116 -5.54 32.87 -21.44
CA GLN A 116 -4.29 33.37 -20.85
C GLN A 116 -3.07 32.77 -21.55
N GLN A 117 -3.06 31.45 -21.76
CA GLN A 117 -1.96 30.78 -22.46
C GLN A 117 -1.75 31.33 -23.88
N ARG A 118 -2.83 31.64 -24.60
CA ARG A 118 -2.74 32.26 -25.94
C ARG A 118 -2.14 33.66 -25.88
N LEU A 119 -2.47 34.46 -24.87
CA LEU A 119 -1.90 35.78 -24.68
C LEU A 119 -0.42 35.71 -24.30
N ASP A 120 -0.06 34.79 -23.41
CA ASP A 120 1.32 34.55 -23.00
C ASP A 120 2.16 34.08 -24.20
N SER A 121 1.65 33.12 -25.01
CA SER A 121 2.32 32.69 -26.24
C SER A 121 2.45 33.81 -27.27
N ALA A 122 1.42 34.64 -27.47
CA ALA A 122 1.52 35.79 -28.37
C ALA A 122 2.53 36.85 -27.87
N ALA A 123 2.63 37.04 -26.55
CA ALA A 123 3.63 37.91 -25.94
C ALA A 123 5.04 37.33 -26.04
N GLU A 124 5.20 36.00 -25.98
CA GLU A 124 6.47 35.33 -26.26
C GLU A 124 6.85 35.41 -27.74
N ASP A 125 5.92 35.24 -28.67
CA ASP A 125 6.15 35.36 -30.11
C ASP A 125 6.61 36.77 -30.49
N THR A 126 5.94 37.81 -29.96
CA THR A 126 6.38 39.21 -30.17
C THR A 126 7.75 39.50 -29.56
N ARG A 127 8.08 38.92 -28.40
CA ARG A 127 9.45 38.99 -27.84
C ARG A 127 10.46 38.26 -28.72
N HIS A 128 10.07 37.13 -29.31
CA HIS A 128 10.93 36.34 -30.20
C HIS A 128 11.25 37.10 -31.49
N ASP A 129 10.25 37.77 -32.09
CA ASP A 129 10.40 38.60 -33.29
C ASP A 129 11.37 39.79 -33.10
N HIS A 130 11.60 40.23 -31.86
CA HIS A 130 12.56 41.29 -31.54
C HIS A 130 14.02 40.84 -31.51
N TYR A 131 14.30 39.53 -31.55
CA TYR A 131 15.66 39.02 -31.66
C TYR A 131 15.95 38.59 -33.09
N ASP A 132 16.95 39.22 -33.71
CA ASP A 132 17.55 38.64 -34.92
C ASP A 132 18.20 37.30 -34.54
N THR A 133 17.56 36.20 -34.95
CA THR A 133 18.00 34.81 -34.73
C THR A 133 18.88 34.29 -35.88
N SER A 134 19.34 35.16 -36.79
CA SER A 134 20.31 34.78 -37.80
C SER A 134 21.59 34.22 -37.16
N VAL A 135 22.23 33.29 -37.86
CA VAL A 135 23.47 32.65 -37.41
C VAL A 135 24.54 33.70 -37.13
N GLU A 136 24.60 34.76 -37.94
CA GLU A 136 25.57 35.84 -37.80
C GLU A 136 25.32 36.71 -36.55
N ALA A 137 24.07 37.14 -36.31
CA ALA A 137 23.73 37.93 -35.14
C ALA A 137 23.93 37.15 -33.82
N SER A 138 23.61 35.85 -33.83
CA SER A 138 23.85 34.97 -32.69
C SER A 138 25.34 34.76 -32.41
N MET A 139 26.16 34.58 -33.46
CA MET A 139 27.62 34.50 -33.37
C MET A 139 28.25 35.78 -32.83
N ALA A 140 27.73 36.95 -33.23
CA ALA A 140 28.19 38.24 -32.75
C ALA A 140 27.94 38.42 -31.24
N ARG A 141 26.73 38.06 -30.76
CA ARG A 141 26.41 38.10 -29.32
C ARG A 141 27.29 37.16 -28.49
N LEU A 142 27.58 35.97 -29.01
CA LEU A 142 28.45 35.01 -28.32
C LEU A 142 29.91 35.48 -28.25
N LYS A 143 30.42 36.08 -29.33
CA LYS A 143 31.75 36.72 -29.34
C LYS A 143 31.84 37.85 -28.33
N GLN A 144 30.87 38.76 -28.34
CA GLN A 144 30.80 39.88 -27.42
C GLN A 144 30.71 39.41 -25.95
N ALA A 145 29.90 38.40 -25.67
CA ALA A 145 29.81 37.81 -24.34
C ALA A 145 31.12 37.12 -23.89
N ALA A 146 31.90 36.55 -24.81
CA ALA A 146 33.21 35.99 -24.47
C ALA A 146 34.21 37.09 -24.13
N GLU A 147 34.23 38.16 -24.92
CA GLU A 147 35.07 39.34 -24.72
C GLU A 147 34.78 40.05 -23.39
N ASP A 148 33.49 40.22 -23.04
CA ASP A 148 33.05 40.78 -21.75
C ASP A 148 33.51 39.92 -20.55
N ASN A 149 33.64 38.62 -20.75
CA ASN A 149 34.18 37.67 -19.78
C ASN A 149 35.71 37.53 -19.84
N GLY A 150 36.39 38.35 -20.66
CA GLY A 150 37.84 38.39 -20.80
C GLY A 150 38.46 37.22 -21.57
N ASN A 151 37.66 36.46 -22.33
CA ASN A 151 38.09 35.28 -23.08
C ASN A 151 37.91 35.47 -24.59
N GLU A 152 38.79 34.90 -25.42
CA GLU A 152 38.62 34.88 -26.87
C GLU A 152 37.64 33.78 -27.29
N PHE A 153 36.65 34.11 -28.13
CA PHE A 153 35.65 33.15 -28.60
C PHE A 153 36.21 32.22 -29.67
N ASP A 154 36.56 30.98 -29.28
CA ASP A 154 36.99 29.92 -30.20
C ASP A 154 36.03 28.73 -30.18
N LEU A 155 35.41 28.45 -31.34
CA LEU A 155 34.50 27.30 -31.53
C LEU A 155 35.23 25.96 -31.57
N ASN A 156 36.50 25.94 -32.00
CA ASN A 156 37.25 24.70 -32.21
C ASN A 156 37.88 24.18 -30.90
N GLY A 157 38.03 25.04 -29.89
CA GLY A 157 38.49 24.70 -28.55
C GLY A 157 37.38 24.24 -27.58
N LEU A 158 36.11 24.26 -28.00
CA LEU A 158 34.98 23.87 -27.15
C LEU A 158 35.02 22.36 -26.86
N ARG A 159 35.45 22.01 -25.64
CA ARG A 159 35.27 20.65 -25.13
C ARG A 159 33.78 20.33 -25.04
N SER A 160 33.35 19.22 -25.63
CA SER A 160 31.98 18.72 -25.46
C SER A 160 31.69 18.60 -23.96
N ALA A 161 30.71 19.36 -23.48
CA ALA A 161 30.30 19.24 -22.09
C ALA A 161 29.82 17.80 -21.84
N PRO A 162 30.19 17.17 -20.71
CA PRO A 162 29.63 15.87 -20.36
C PRO A 162 28.12 16.01 -20.25
N ILE A 163 27.40 15.05 -20.82
CA ILE A 163 25.93 14.99 -20.87
C ILE A 163 25.39 15.07 -19.43
N GLY A 164 24.92 16.24 -19.01
CA GLY A 164 24.34 16.45 -17.67
C GLY A 164 24.63 17.78 -16.96
N SER A 165 25.56 18.63 -17.44
CA SER A 165 25.96 19.85 -16.71
C SER A 165 24.96 21.02 -16.76
N PHE A 166 23.94 20.97 -17.62
CA PHE A 166 23.02 22.11 -17.85
C PHE A 166 21.98 22.35 -16.73
N LYS A 167 22.02 21.59 -15.63
CA LYS A 167 21.03 21.72 -14.53
C LYS A 167 21.41 22.71 -13.42
N GLN A 168 22.54 23.42 -13.49
CA GLN A 168 23.09 24.06 -12.28
C GLN A 168 23.19 25.59 -12.27
N ILE A 169 22.70 26.31 -13.29
CA ILE A 169 22.82 27.80 -13.33
C ILE A 169 21.48 28.52 -13.00
N GLY A 170 20.38 27.79 -12.79
CA GLY A 170 19.06 28.36 -12.49
C GLY A 170 18.66 28.42 -11.02
N ARG A 171 19.61 28.39 -10.07
CA ARG A 171 19.30 28.38 -8.62
C ARG A 171 20.25 29.26 -7.81
N ALA A 172 20.41 30.51 -8.23
CA ALA A 172 20.94 31.58 -7.41
C ALA A 172 20.50 32.94 -7.96
N ALA A 173 19.25 33.29 -7.70
CA ALA A 173 18.74 34.66 -7.55
C ALA A 173 17.36 34.56 -6.89
#